data_AF-A0A931RT96-F1
#
_entry.id   AF-A0A931RT96-F1
#
_cell.length_a   1.000
_cell.length_b   1.000
_cell.length_c   1.000
_cell.angle_alpha   90.00
_cell.angle_beta   90.00
_cell.angle_gamma   90.00
#
_symmetry.space_group_name_H-M   'P 1'
#
loop_
_entity.id
_entity.type
_entity.pdbx_description
1 polymer ?
#
loop_
_entity_poly.entity_id
_entity_poly.type
_entity_poly.pdbx_seq_one_letter_code
_entity_poly.pdbx_strand_id
1 'polypeptide(L)'
;MITEKEVEHIAQLARLELNEKEKTKFQKELSLILDYVAKLKELDVSQVEPTISGSGTANVMRSDQAVGTYGPEMSAKILEQAPDEKKGFVKVKSILMTNDPEQIASQFNGAGKLNPKSK
;
A
#
# COMPACT_ATOMS: atom_id res chain seq x y z
N MET A 1 5.60 26.16 6.93
CA MET A 1 6.82 25.33 6.97
C MET A 1 6.51 24.05 7.74
N ILE A 2 6.82 22.90 7.16
CA ILE A 2 6.60 21.60 7.81
C ILE A 2 7.73 21.25 8.78
N THR A 3 7.44 20.42 9.76
CA THR A 3 8.37 19.92 10.76
C THR A 3 9.08 18.66 10.26
N GLU A 4 10.24 18.36 10.84
CA GLU A 4 10.96 17.11 10.54
C GLU A 4 10.13 15.86 10.89
N LYS A 5 9.35 15.90 11.98
CA LYS A 5 8.42 14.82 12.35
C LYS A 5 7.36 14.58 11.27
N GLU A 6 6.86 15.62 10.62
CA GLU A 6 5.92 15.48 9.51
C GLU A 6 6.60 14.86 8.28
N VAL A 7 7.85 15.22 8.00
CA VAL A 7 8.64 14.57 6.93
C VAL A 7 8.82 13.08 7.22
N GLU A 8 9.19 12.71 8.44
CA GLU A 8 9.31 11.31 8.86
C GLU A 8 7.99 10.57 8.75
N HIS A 9 6.88 11.20 9.14
CA HIS A 9 5.56 10.61 9.04
C HIS A 9 5.16 10.34 7.59
N ILE A 10 5.37 11.31 6.69
CA ILE A 10 5.10 11.15 5.26
C ILE A 10 6.00 10.06 4.66
N ALA A 11 7.29 10.03 5.03
CA ALA A 11 8.22 8.99 4.59
C ALA A 11 7.76 7.60 5.02
N GLN A 12 7.27 7.45 6.25
CA GLN A 12 6.71 6.19 6.75
C GLN A 12 5.48 5.75 5.94
N LEU A 13 4.56 6.68 5.61
CA LEU A 13 3.39 6.39 4.78
C LEU A 13 3.79 5.96 3.37
N ALA A 14 4.84 6.58 2.81
CA ALA A 14 5.39 6.26 1.50
C ALA A 14 6.35 5.05 1.49
N ARG A 15 6.64 4.44 2.65
CA ARG A 15 7.63 3.37 2.84
C ARG A 15 9.05 3.76 2.36
N LEU A 16 9.43 5.00 2.60
CA LEU A 16 10.77 5.54 2.31
C LEU A 16 11.59 5.60 3.59
N GLU A 17 12.82 5.09 3.53
CA GLU A 17 13.82 5.27 4.57
C GLU A 17 14.65 6.51 4.24
N LEU A 18 14.74 7.45 5.19
CA LEU A 18 15.45 8.71 5.01
C LEU A 18 16.56 8.86 6.05
N ASN A 19 17.73 9.28 5.61
CA ASN A 19 18.79 9.70 6.53
C ASN A 19 18.61 11.16 7.01
N GLU A 20 19.32 11.56 8.07
CA GLU A 20 19.20 12.88 8.69
C GLU A 20 19.43 14.05 7.71
N LYS A 21 20.36 13.89 6.75
CA LYS A 21 20.63 14.92 5.73
C LYS A 21 19.46 15.05 4.77
N GLU A 22 18.86 13.94 4.37
CA GLU A 22 17.67 13.89 3.51
C GLU A 22 16.45 14.47 4.22
N LYS A 23 16.25 14.19 5.51
CA LYS A 23 15.16 14.79 6.29
C LYS A 23 15.23 16.32 6.28
N THR A 24 16.40 16.88 6.59
CA THR A 24 16.61 18.33 6.58
C THR A 24 16.43 18.93 5.18
N LYS A 25 16.90 18.23 4.15
CA LYS A 25 16.75 18.65 2.75
C LYS A 25 15.27 18.67 2.35
N PHE A 26 14.55 17.57 2.55
CA PHE A 26 13.16 17.42 2.17
C PHE A 26 12.23 18.30 3.00
N GLN A 27 12.56 18.61 4.24
CA GLN A 27 11.81 19.61 5.00
C GLN A 27 11.76 20.96 4.28
N LYS A 28 12.89 21.42 3.74
CA LYS A 28 12.98 22.68 2.98
C LYS A 28 12.27 22.58 1.63
N GLU A 29 12.56 21.53 0.87
CA GLU A 29 12.01 21.35 -0.47
C GLU A 29 10.48 21.17 -0.45
N LEU A 30 9.96 20.34 0.44
CA LEU A 30 8.51 20.13 0.59
C LEU A 30 7.81 21.39 1.11
N SER A 31 8.44 22.16 2.01
CA SER A 31 7.87 23.45 2.44
C SER A 31 7.70 24.39 1.25
N LEU A 32 8.71 24.51 0.38
CA LEU A 32 8.62 25.35 -0.82
C LEU A 32 7.52 24.90 -1.78
N ILE A 33 7.36 23.59 -1.98
CA ILE A 33 6.31 23.02 -2.83
C ILE A 33 4.92 23.32 -2.23
N LEU A 34 4.74 23.12 -0.93
CA LEU A 34 3.46 23.38 -0.26
C LEU A 34 3.11 24.87 -0.25
N ASP A 35 4.10 25.75 -0.07
CA ASP A 35 3.92 27.19 -0.19
C ASP A 35 3.50 27.60 -1.61
N TYR A 36 4.04 26.94 -2.64
CA TYR A 36 3.60 27.15 -4.02
C TYR A 36 2.16 26.65 -4.26
N VAL A 37 1.82 25.45 -3.77
CA VAL A 37 0.47 24.88 -3.87
C VAL A 37 -0.55 25.73 -3.10
N ALA A 38 -0.14 26.41 -2.03
CA ALA A 38 -1.01 27.28 -1.25
C ALA A 38 -1.63 28.43 -2.07
N LYS A 39 -1.03 28.81 -3.21
CA LYS A 39 -1.61 29.79 -4.15
C LYS A 39 -2.99 29.37 -4.67
N LEU A 40 -3.27 28.07 -4.73
CA LEU A 40 -4.58 27.56 -5.13
C LEU A 40 -5.71 27.98 -4.17
N LYS A 41 -5.39 28.39 -2.93
CA LYS A 41 -6.37 28.88 -1.95
C LYS A 41 -6.91 30.28 -2.28
N GLU A 42 -6.25 31.00 -3.19
CA GLU A 42 -6.68 32.35 -3.61
C GLU A 42 -7.89 32.30 -4.55
N LEU A 43 -8.21 31.13 -5.12
CA LEU A 43 -9.34 30.94 -6.02
C LEU A 43 -10.56 30.42 -5.25
N ASP A 44 -11.72 31.05 -5.45
CA ASP A 44 -13.00 30.53 -4.98
C ASP A 44 -13.48 29.40 -5.89
N VAL A 45 -13.60 28.20 -5.32
CA VAL A 45 -14.09 26.99 -5.99
C VAL A 45 -15.39 26.47 -5.38
N SER A 46 -16.09 27.28 -4.56
CA SER A 46 -17.31 26.87 -3.84
C SER A 46 -18.47 26.44 -4.75
N GLN A 47 -18.46 26.88 -6.02
CA GLN A 47 -19.50 26.58 -7.01
C GLN A 47 -19.05 25.57 -8.08
N VAL A 48 -17.86 24.96 -7.93
CA VAL A 48 -17.29 24.06 -8.92
C VAL A 48 -17.19 22.65 -8.34
N GLU A 49 -17.81 21.69 -9.02
CA GLU A 49 -17.73 20.27 -8.65
C GLU A 49 -16.31 19.72 -8.92
N PRO A 50 -15.77 18.85 -8.03
CA PRO A 50 -14.49 18.19 -8.26
C PRO A 50 -14.50 17.36 -9.54
N THR A 51 -13.43 17.46 -10.33
CA THR A 51 -13.26 16.63 -11.54
C THR A 51 -12.77 15.24 -11.14
N ILE A 52 -13.57 14.20 -11.42
CA ILE A 52 -13.30 12.81 -11.00
C ILE A 52 -12.49 12.04 -12.05
N SER A 53 -12.83 12.19 -13.33
CA SER A 53 -12.18 11.52 -14.46
C SER A 53 -12.21 12.45 -15.68
N GLY A 54 -11.17 12.38 -16.51
CA GLY A 54 -11.15 13.04 -17.82
C GLY A 54 -12.03 12.35 -18.86
N SER A 55 -12.45 11.10 -18.60
CA SER A 55 -13.42 10.36 -19.40
C SER A 55 -14.79 10.33 -18.70
N GLY A 56 -15.87 10.50 -19.46
CA GLY A 56 -17.26 10.46 -18.96
C GLY A 56 -17.81 9.05 -18.69
N THR A 57 -16.95 8.05 -18.54
CA THR A 57 -17.36 6.66 -18.33
C THR A 57 -17.73 6.43 -16.87
N ALA A 58 -18.95 5.97 -16.63
CA ALA A 58 -19.43 5.58 -15.32
C ALA A 58 -19.75 4.08 -15.30
N ASN A 59 -19.48 3.43 -14.17
CA ASN A 59 -19.91 2.04 -13.89
C ASN A 59 -19.51 1.03 -14.98
N VAL A 60 -18.29 1.12 -15.49
CA VAL A 60 -17.75 0.14 -16.46
C VAL A 60 -17.52 -1.18 -15.73
N MET A 61 -18.45 -2.12 -15.90
CA MET A 61 -18.38 -3.43 -15.26
C MET A 61 -17.82 -4.49 -16.21
N ARG A 62 -17.04 -5.40 -15.64
CA ARG A 62 -16.60 -6.64 -16.30
C ARG A 62 -17.65 -7.72 -16.07
N SER A 63 -17.99 -8.49 -17.11
CA SER A 63 -18.86 -9.67 -16.98
C SER A 63 -18.28 -10.67 -15.99
N ASP A 64 -19.12 -11.25 -15.14
CA ASP A 64 -18.71 -12.28 -14.18
C ASP A 64 -18.54 -13.64 -14.86
N GLN A 65 -17.47 -13.76 -15.64
CA GLN A 65 -17.09 -14.99 -16.34
C GLN A 65 -15.65 -15.34 -15.97
N ALA A 66 -15.40 -16.63 -15.76
CA ALA A 66 -14.06 -17.15 -15.52
C ALA A 66 -13.25 -17.15 -16.83
N VAL A 67 -12.09 -16.49 -16.82
CA VAL A 67 -11.21 -16.36 -18.00
C VAL A 67 -10.02 -17.33 -17.99
N GLY A 68 -10.12 -18.41 -17.20
CA GLY A 68 -9.03 -19.38 -17.01
C GLY A 68 -7.94 -18.89 -16.05
N THR A 69 -7.06 -19.80 -15.65
CA THR A 69 -5.90 -19.50 -14.79
C THR A 69 -4.62 -19.67 -15.58
N TYR A 70 -3.55 -18.99 -15.15
CA TYR A 70 -2.21 -19.25 -15.68
C TYR A 70 -1.81 -20.69 -15.39
N GLY A 71 -1.29 -21.38 -16.40
CA GLY A 71 -0.74 -22.73 -16.27
C GLY A 71 0.60 -22.74 -15.55
N PRO A 72 1.12 -23.92 -15.17
CA PRO A 72 2.33 -24.05 -14.35
C PRO A 72 3.56 -23.38 -14.97
N GLU A 73 3.68 -23.39 -16.31
CA GLU A 73 4.77 -22.73 -17.02
C GLU A 73 4.75 -21.19 -16.83
N MET A 74 3.57 -20.57 -16.96
CA MET A 74 3.44 -19.12 -16.81
C MET A 74 3.54 -18.71 -15.34
N SER A 75 3.03 -19.51 -14.41
CA SER A 75 3.22 -19.29 -12.97
C SER A 75 4.70 -19.32 -12.58
N ALA A 76 5.49 -20.24 -13.14
CA ALA A 76 6.94 -20.28 -12.92
C ALA A 76 7.65 -19.02 -13.46
N LYS A 77 7.29 -18.57 -14.67
CA LYS A 77 7.82 -17.32 -15.26
C LYS A 77 7.49 -16.07 -14.42
N ILE A 78 6.30 -16.02 -13.82
CA ILE A 78 5.91 -14.92 -12.91
C ILE A 78 6.76 -14.96 -11.64
N LEU A 79 6.95 -16.14 -11.05
CA LEU A 79 7.74 -16.30 -9.84
C LEU A 79 9.21 -15.95 -10.03
N GLU A 80 9.78 -16.22 -11.21
CA GLU A 80 11.15 -15.83 -11.57
C GLU A 80 11.38 -14.31 -11.50
N GLN A 81 10.32 -13.49 -11.60
CA GLN A 81 10.43 -12.03 -11.45
C GLN A 81 10.45 -11.57 -9.99
N ALA A 82 10.23 -12.47 -9.03
CA ALA A 82 10.27 -12.15 -7.62
C ALA A 82 11.73 -12.14 -7.10
N PRO A 83 12.07 -11.26 -6.14
CA PRO A 83 13.41 -11.23 -5.56
C PRO A 83 13.83 -12.52 -4.85
N ASP A 84 12.88 -13.25 -4.25
CA ASP A 84 13.12 -14.49 -3.54
C ASP A 84 11.84 -15.35 -3.58
N GLU A 85 12.01 -16.66 -3.67
CA GLU A 85 10.91 -17.62 -3.74
C GLU A 85 11.17 -18.82 -2.84
N LYS A 86 10.08 -19.43 -2.35
CA LYS A 86 10.15 -20.65 -1.57
C LYS A 86 8.92 -21.51 -1.82
N LYS A 87 9.12 -22.73 -2.32
CA LYS A 87 8.06 -23.73 -2.55
C LYS A 87 6.89 -23.21 -3.39
N GLY A 88 7.17 -22.41 -4.43
CA GLY A 88 6.14 -21.84 -5.31
C GLY A 88 5.44 -20.59 -4.77
N PHE A 89 6.01 -19.94 -3.75
CA PHE A 89 5.52 -18.68 -3.18
C PHE A 89 6.60 -17.61 -3.22
N VAL A 90 6.19 -16.34 -3.38
CA VAL A 90 7.07 -15.20 -3.16
C VAL A 90 7.44 -15.13 -1.68
N LYS A 91 8.74 -15.16 -1.40
CA LYS A 91 9.25 -15.15 -0.03
C LYS A 91 9.39 -13.70 0.44
N VAL A 92 8.73 -13.38 1.55
CA VAL A 92 8.83 -12.08 2.22
C VAL A 92 9.24 -12.26 3.68
N LYS A 93 9.73 -11.19 4.31
CA LYS A 93 9.93 -11.16 5.75
C LYS A 93 8.59 -11.33 6.46
N SER A 94 8.57 -12.10 7.55
CA SER A 94 7.38 -12.28 8.37
C SER A 94 6.82 -10.94 8.83
N ILE A 95 5.48 -10.82 8.78
CA ILE A 95 4.74 -9.59 9.12
C ILE A 95 4.59 -9.44 10.65
N LEU A 96 4.64 -10.55 11.38
CA LEU A 96 4.56 -10.54 12.84
C LEU A 96 5.91 -10.08 13.39
N MET A 97 5.92 -8.88 13.99
CA MET A 97 7.12 -8.26 14.58
C MET A 97 7.50 -8.83 15.95
N THR A 98 7.10 -10.07 16.24
CA THR A 98 7.47 -10.76 17.47
C THR A 98 8.12 -12.08 17.11
N ASN A 99 9.39 -12.26 17.47
CA ASN A 99 10.09 -13.54 17.37
C ASN A 99 9.65 -14.53 18.49
N ASP A 100 8.54 -14.25 19.18
CA ASP A 100 8.09 -14.98 20.36
C ASP A 100 6.83 -15.79 20.03
N PRO A 101 6.92 -17.13 19.95
CA PRO A 101 5.84 -18.01 19.50
C PRO A 101 4.56 -17.92 20.33
N GLU A 102 4.64 -17.57 21.62
CA GLU A 102 3.49 -17.55 22.54
C GLU A 102 2.55 -16.37 22.29
N GLN A 103 3.09 -15.20 21.91
CA GLN A 103 2.27 -14.01 21.61
C GLN A 103 1.49 -14.17 20.30
N ILE A 104 2.04 -14.96 19.35
CA ILE A 104 1.39 -15.29 18.08
C ILE A 104 0.14 -16.14 18.34
N ALA A 105 0.22 -17.15 19.21
CA ALA A 105 -0.90 -18.03 19.52
C ALA A 105 -2.08 -17.29 20.19
N SER A 106 -1.78 -16.27 21.01
CA SER A 106 -2.79 -15.44 21.68
C SER A 106 -3.62 -14.60 20.70
N GLN A 107 -3.00 -14.10 19.62
CA GLN A 107 -3.64 -13.21 18.64
C GLN A 107 -4.63 -13.93 17.69
N PHE A 108 -4.50 -15.25 17.53
CA PHE A 108 -5.34 -16.05 16.63
C PHE A 108 -6.43 -16.88 17.33
N ASN A 109 -6.60 -16.77 18.64
CA ASN A 109 -7.63 -17.50 19.41
C ASN A 109 -9.09 -17.03 19.16
N GLY A 110 -9.35 -16.30 18.07
CA GLY A 110 -10.68 -15.93 17.59
C GLY A 110 -11.18 -16.72 16.37
N ALA A 111 -10.35 -17.56 15.74
CA ALA A 111 -10.80 -18.36 14.59
C ALA A 111 -11.58 -19.59 15.08
N GLY A 112 -12.90 -19.53 14.89
CA GLY A 112 -13.86 -20.54 15.29
C GLY A 112 -13.42 -21.97 14.96
N LYS A 113 -13.64 -22.85 15.94
CA LYS A 113 -13.46 -24.30 15.84
C LYS A 113 -14.08 -24.80 14.52
N LEU A 114 -13.23 -25.23 13.59
CA LEU A 114 -13.65 -26.09 12.48
C LEU A 114 -14.25 -27.36 13.10
N ASN A 115 -15.57 -27.49 12.98
CA ASN A 115 -16.31 -28.65 13.44
C ASN A 115 -15.93 -29.89 12.61
N PRO A 116 -15.36 -30.96 13.20
CA PRO A 116 -14.90 -32.14 12.46
C PRO A 116 -16.04 -33.11 12.08
N LYS A 117 -17.29 -32.64 11.94
CA LYS A 117 -18.42 -33.47 11.51
C LYS A 117 -19.35 -32.72 10.55
N SER A 118 -19.04 -32.77 9.27
CA SER A 118 -20.06 -32.96 8.23
C SER A 118 -19.53 -34.00 7.25
N LYS A 119 -20.34 -35.04 7.09
CA LYS A 119 -20.15 -36.23 6.27
C LYS A 119 -19.84 -35.92 4.81
#